data_AF-A0A1V1TD43-F1
#
_entry.id   AF-A0A1V1TD43-F1
#
_cell.length_a   1.000
_cell.length_b   1.000
_cell.length_c   1.000
_cell.angle_alpha   90.00
_cell.angle_beta   90.00
_cell.angle_gamma   90.00
#
_symmetry.space_group_name_H-M   'P 1'
#
loop_
_entity.id
_entity.type
_entity.pdbx_description
1 polymer ?
#
loop_
_entity_poly.entity_id
_entity_poly.type
_entity_poly.pdbx_seq_one_letter_code
_entity_poly.pdbx_strand_id
1 'polypeptide(L)' 'MNAPVLVDLEGESDPLQIAIKEMNEKKIPLIVRRYMPDGYYEDWTCEELLQ' A
#
# COMPACT_ATOMS: atom_id res chain seq x y z
N MET A 1 4.29 12.83 -9.46
CA MET A 1 4.72 12.49 -8.08
C MET A 1 5.61 11.25 -8.18
N ASN A 2 6.94 11.44 -8.21
CA ASN A 2 7.94 10.38 -8.49
C ASN A 2 8.37 9.69 -7.18
N ALA A 3 7.45 9.00 -6.51
CA ALA A 3 7.80 8.18 -5.36
C ALA A 3 8.69 7.00 -5.81
N PRO A 4 9.64 6.54 -4.98
CA PRO A 4 10.39 5.33 -5.26
C PRO A 4 9.44 4.12 -5.37
N VAL A 5 9.60 3.33 -6.43
CA VAL A 5 8.89 2.07 -6.63
C VAL A 5 9.66 0.96 -5.89
N LEU A 6 8.94 0.08 -5.19
CA LEU A 6 9.52 -0.97 -4.34
C LEU A 6 9.47 -2.38 -4.95
N VAL A 7 8.93 -2.49 -6.16
CA VAL A 7 8.89 -3.71 -6.99
C VAL A 7 9.69 -3.54 -8.27
N ASP A 8 10.11 -4.65 -8.87
CA ASP A 8 10.76 -4.64 -10.17
C ASP A 8 9.74 -4.36 -11.28
N LEU A 9 10.05 -3.37 -12.12
CA LEU A 9 9.24 -3.01 -13.28
C LEU A 9 9.63 -3.91 -14.46
N GLU A 10 8.65 -4.62 -15.02
CA GLU A 10 8.76 -5.49 -16.20
C GLU A 10 8.23 -4.82 -17.48
N GLY A 11 8.21 -3.48 -17.49
CA GLY A 11 7.69 -2.68 -18.59
C GLY A 11 6.36 -1.98 -18.28
N GLU A 12 5.86 -2.08 -17.05
CA GLU A 12 4.71 -1.31 -16.60
C GLU A 12 5.08 0.18 -16.51
N SER A 13 4.32 1.01 -17.22
CA SER A 13 4.42 2.48 -17.15
C SER A 13 3.21 3.11 -16.46
N ASP A 14 2.12 2.35 -16.32
CA ASP A 14 0.89 2.82 -15.71
C ASP A 14 1.00 2.80 -14.18
N PRO A 15 0.82 3.94 -13.48
CA PRO A 15 0.97 4.00 -12.03
C PRO A 15 0.02 3.09 -11.25
N LEU A 16 -1.20 2.85 -11.77
CA LEU A 16 -2.16 1.97 -11.10
C LEU A 16 -1.70 0.51 -11.18
N GLN A 17 -1.20 0.07 -12.34
CA GLN A 17 -0.62 -1.27 -12.47
C GLN A 17 0.58 -1.49 -11.55
N ILE A 18 1.46 -0.48 -11.42
CA ILE A 18 2.61 -0.54 -10.50
C ILE A 18 2.13 -0.68 -9.05
N ALA A 19 1.15 0.14 -8.62
CA ALA A 19 0.60 0.07 -7.27
C ALA A 19 -0.09 -1.27 -6.99
N ILE A 20 -0.80 -1.85 -7.97
CA ILE A 20 -1.40 -3.19 -7.85
C ILE A 20 -0.30 -4.26 -7.68
N LYS A 21 0.82 -4.14 -8.41
CA LYS A 21 1.96 -5.05 -8.28
C LYS A 21 2.59 -4.95 -6.88
N GLU A 22 2.80 -3.72 -6.38
CA GLU A 22 3.26 -3.48 -5.01
C GLU A 22 2.30 -4.04 -3.95
N MET A 23 0.99 -3.96 -4.19
CA MET A 23 -0.03 -4.53 -3.30
C MET A 23 0.06 -6.06 -3.25
N ASN A 24 0.17 -6.71 -4.41
CA ASN A 24 0.23 -8.17 -4.52
C ASN A 24 1.52 -8.73 -3.90
N GLU A 25 2.64 -8.01 -4.02
CA GLU A 25 3.91 -8.37 -3.37
C GLU A 25 4.00 -7.93 -1.89
N LYS A 26 2.94 -7.33 -1.33
CA LYS A 26 2.88 -6.79 0.04
C LYS A 26 3.97 -5.77 0.36
N LYS A 27 4.40 -4.99 -0.64
CA LYS A 27 5.47 -3.98 -0.51
C LYS A 27 4.97 -2.55 -0.40
N ILE A 28 3.65 -2.31 -0.35
CA ILE A 28 3.12 -0.95 -0.18
C ILE A 28 3.52 -0.40 1.19
N PRO A 29 4.27 0.72 1.26
CA PRO A 29 4.81 1.27 2.51
C PRO A 29 3.81 2.25 3.15
N LEU A 30 2.55 1.83 3.29
CA LEU A 30 1.47 2.65 3.85
C LEU A 30 0.86 2.01 5.09
N ILE A 31 0.34 2.88 5.96
CA ILE A 31 -0.40 2.52 7.17
C ILE A 31 -1.80 3.08 7.05
N VAL A 32 -2.80 2.23 7.24
CA VAL A 32 -4.21 2.59 7.31
C VAL A 32 -4.56 2.89 8.77
N ARG A 33 -4.87 4.15 9.06
CA ARG A 33 -5.42 4.56 10.35
C ARG A 33 -6.94 4.44 10.33
N ARG A 34 -7.49 3.52 11.12
CA ARG A 34 -8.94 3.27 11.25
C ARG A 34 -9.46 3.95 12.50
N TYR A 35 -10.19 5.05 12.33
CA TYR A 35 -10.86 5.74 13.43
C TYR A 35 -12.13 5.01 13.85
N MET A 36 -12.32 4.85 15.15
CA MET A 36 -13.53 4.33 15.78
C MET A 36 -14.51 5.48 16.09
N PRO A 37 -15.81 5.18 16.30
CA PRO A 37 -16.82 6.21 16.56
C PRO A 37 -16.57 7.05 17.83
N ASP A 38 -15.78 6.54 18.76
CA ASP A 38 -15.37 7.22 20.00
C ASP A 38 -14.13 8.13 19.81
N GLY A 39 -13.58 8.19 18.59
CA GLY A 39 -12.43 9.03 18.24
C GLY A 39 -11.07 8.37 18.48
N TYR A 40 -11.02 7.18 19.07
CA TYR A 40 -9.81 6.37 19.10
C TYR A 40 -9.48 5.83 17.71
N TYR A 41 -8.25 5.34 17.51
CA TYR A 41 -7.85 4.77 16.23
C TYR A 41 -6.95 3.56 16.39
N GLU A 42 -6.95 2.73 15.36
CA GLU A 42 -6.02 1.62 15.17
C GLU A 42 -5.21 1.85 13.90
N ASP A 43 -3.89 1.69 14.00
CA ASP A 43 -2.98 1.74 12.86
C ASP A 43 -2.70 0.31 12.38
N TRP A 44 -2.99 0.06 11.10
CA TRP A 44 -2.80 -1.22 10.44
C TRP A 44 -1.89 -1.05 9.24
N THR A 45 -0.83 -1.84 9.13
CA THR A 45 0.00 -1.84 7.91
C THR A 45 -0.77 -2.47 6.76
N CYS A 46 -0.48 -2.06 5.52
CA CYS A 46 -1.09 -2.70 4.34
C CYS A 46 -0.75 -4.20 4.25
N GLU A 47 0.42 -4.62 4.75
CA GLU A 47 0.83 -6.02 4.82
C GLU A 47 -0.08 -6.86 5.72
N GLU A 48 -0.43 -6.34 6.91
CA GLU A 48 -1.30 -7.02 7.88
C GLU A 48 -2.75 -7.17 7.39
N LEU A 49 -3.22 -6.24 6.54
CA LEU A 49 -4.61 -6.23 6.05
C LEU A 49 -4.89 -7.25 4.94
N LEU A 50 -3.87 -7.68 4.21
CA LEU A 50 -3.98 -8.55 3.03
C LEU A 50 -3.70 -10.02 3.37
N GLN A 51 -4.19 -10.50 4.52
CA GLN A 51 -4.13 -11.92 4.91
C GLN A 51 -4.93 -12.82 3.96
#